data_AF-A0AAU9J4D2-F1
#
_entry.id   AF-A0AAU9J4D2-F1
#
_cell.length_a   1.000
_cell.length_b   1.000
_cell.length_c   1.000
_cell.angle_alpha   90.00
_cell.angle_beta   90.00
_cell.angle_gamma   90.00
#
_symmetry.space_group_name_H-M   'P 1'
#
loop_
_entity.id
_entity.type
_entity.pdbx_description
1 polymer ?
#
loop_
_entity_poly.entity_id
_entity_poly.type
_entity_poly.pdbx_seq_one_letter_code
_entity_poly.pdbx_strand_id
1 'polypeptide(L)'
;MKSENKQVACKIKLAQRSNSLILTGCNLFKIPDKVWTLVDLLRLDLSFNNIDVLPPEVSNLTKLKELCLNDNPLRSIPPELSKCPHIRILDLSRTRIQTLPRDLAMIPALVELNLDRCPLKPSLQIVYERGIFDLWAHLKRKLDRRIYKEQVFSTLKESIYPGEDVRAIMELTLTLFDHFKDLNTEALKLFVHNLRRIFPEKMGYASPIKIREAFDRIQQDLLRRGEVSKLTVKLKVKYPQADIDYISKLALSLTNSLSKREIGALFKENLLPEDFDELDISTINNSLGTYKERQEVELNKGRINLTAKFKNLYQDEYAADEIERLSSELGEQFTSPERLRKFIQTADNFLPKNLGEFNSQTIKNNFIMTITKK
;
A
#
# COMPACT_ATOMS: atom_id res chain seq x y z
N MET A 1 2.59 53.35 0.46
CA MET A 1 3.30 52.98 -0.80
C MET A 1 4.80 53.33 -0.84
N LYS A 2 5.24 54.60 -0.74
CA LYS A 2 6.70 54.94 -0.86
C LYS A 2 7.58 54.49 0.33
N SER A 3 7.05 54.43 1.55
CA SER A 3 7.76 53.95 2.75
C SER A 3 7.83 52.42 2.83
N GLU A 4 6.71 51.74 2.54
CA GLU A 4 6.60 50.27 2.51
C GLU A 4 7.58 49.64 1.51
N ASN A 5 7.72 50.23 0.31
CA ASN A 5 8.70 49.76 -0.68
C ASN A 5 10.16 49.94 -0.23
N LYS A 6 10.46 50.97 0.59
CA LYS A 6 11.83 51.15 1.14
C LYS A 6 12.14 50.10 2.20
N GLN A 7 11.19 49.77 3.06
CA GLN A 7 11.37 48.76 4.11
C GLN A 7 11.58 47.35 3.51
N VAL A 8 10.76 46.98 2.52
CA VAL A 8 10.90 45.71 1.79
C VAL A 8 12.25 45.64 1.06
N ALA A 9 12.64 46.71 0.36
CA ALA A 9 13.95 46.77 -0.30
C ALA A 9 15.14 46.66 0.67
N CYS A 10 15.04 47.23 1.87
CA CYS A 10 16.05 47.10 2.92
C CYS A 10 16.17 45.65 3.41
N LYS A 11 15.03 44.99 3.69
CA LYS A 11 14.99 43.59 4.09
C LYS A 11 15.57 42.65 3.01
N ILE A 12 15.28 42.90 1.74
CA ILE A 12 15.87 42.14 0.62
C ILE A 12 17.40 42.29 0.58
N LYS A 13 17.95 43.49 0.80
CA LYS A 13 19.41 43.69 0.89
C LYS A 13 20.02 42.95 2.08
N LEU A 14 19.35 42.93 3.23
CA LEU A 14 19.82 42.20 4.42
C LEU A 14 19.78 40.67 4.20
N ALA A 15 18.79 40.17 3.46
CA ALA A 15 18.66 38.76 3.13
C ALA A 15 19.83 38.22 2.29
N GLN A 16 20.48 39.07 1.47
CA GLN A 16 21.68 38.69 0.71
C GLN A 16 22.85 38.24 1.59
N ARG A 17 22.88 38.64 2.88
CA ARG A 17 23.94 38.28 3.83
C ARG A 17 23.50 37.23 4.84
N SER A 18 22.21 37.22 5.19
CA SER A 18 21.64 36.37 6.24
C SER A 18 20.99 35.10 5.71
N ASN A 19 20.77 34.99 4.40
CA ASN A 19 20.03 33.90 3.74
C ASN A 19 18.62 33.67 4.32
N SER A 20 18.06 34.67 5.01
CA SER A 20 16.71 34.64 5.54
C SER A 20 16.00 35.96 5.20
N LEU A 21 14.80 35.87 4.64
CA LEU A 21 14.00 37.02 4.25
C LEU A 21 12.64 36.94 4.93
N ILE A 22 12.34 37.92 5.79
CA ILE A 22 11.10 38.00 6.56
C ILE A 22 10.30 39.23 6.11
N LEU A 23 9.29 39.00 5.28
CA LEU A 23 8.36 39.99 4.72
C LEU A 23 6.94 39.84 5.29
N THR A 24 6.83 39.38 6.53
CA THR A 24 5.56 39.26 7.25
C THR A 24 4.82 40.59 7.38
N GLY A 25 3.50 40.63 7.14
CA GLY A 25 2.67 41.80 7.45
C GLY A 25 2.98 43.05 6.62
N CYS A 26 3.62 42.90 5.45
CA CYS A 26 4.08 44.01 4.63
C CYS A 26 3.03 44.52 3.62
N ASN A 27 1.77 44.06 3.73
CA ASN A 27 0.66 44.42 2.84
C ASN A 27 0.95 44.15 1.35
N LEU A 28 1.76 43.12 1.06
CA LEU A 28 2.17 42.77 -0.30
C LEU A 28 1.04 42.10 -1.08
N PHE A 29 0.73 42.62 -2.27
CA PHE A 29 -0.14 41.94 -3.23
C PHE A 29 0.65 41.07 -4.23
N LYS A 30 1.92 41.43 -4.45
CA LYS A 30 2.87 40.70 -5.30
C LYS A 30 4.21 40.64 -4.61
N ILE A 31 4.94 39.57 -4.88
CA ILE A 31 6.30 39.38 -4.38
C ILE A 31 7.25 40.14 -5.33
N PRO A 32 8.15 41.02 -4.84
CA PRO A 32 9.08 41.74 -5.69
C PRO A 32 10.06 40.81 -6.41
N ASP A 33 10.33 41.05 -7.70
CA ASP A 33 11.17 40.17 -8.52
C ASP A 33 12.58 39.94 -7.96
N LYS A 34 13.12 40.93 -7.22
CA LYS A 34 14.41 40.83 -6.54
C LYS A 34 14.48 39.74 -5.47
N VAL A 35 13.34 39.25 -4.99
CA VAL A 35 13.31 38.09 -4.07
C VAL A 35 13.80 36.83 -4.79
N TRP A 36 13.43 36.66 -6.06
CA TRP A 36 13.76 35.46 -6.85
C TRP A 36 15.23 35.38 -7.26
N THR A 37 15.97 36.48 -7.15
CA THR A 37 17.41 36.51 -7.40
C THR A 37 18.24 36.04 -6.20
N LEU A 38 17.62 35.83 -5.04
CA LEU A 38 18.29 35.39 -3.81
C LEU A 38 18.48 33.86 -3.80
N VAL A 39 19.26 33.33 -4.73
CA VAL A 39 19.41 31.87 -4.94
C VAL A 39 19.94 31.11 -3.71
N ASP A 40 20.62 31.81 -2.79
CA ASP A 40 21.17 31.26 -1.55
C ASP A 40 20.20 31.31 -0.36
N LEU A 41 18.98 31.81 -0.56
CA LEU A 41 17.99 31.97 0.49
C LEU A 41 17.59 30.61 1.08
N LEU A 42 17.68 30.48 2.41
CA LEU A 42 17.31 29.30 3.18
C LEU A 42 15.90 29.41 3.77
N ARG A 43 15.46 30.62 4.12
CA ARG A 43 14.13 30.87 4.69
C ARG A 43 13.47 32.07 4.04
N LEU A 44 12.22 31.89 3.60
CA LEU A 44 11.36 32.94 3.07
C LEU A 44 10.04 32.96 3.84
N ASP A 45 9.79 34.04 4.57
CA ASP A 45 8.55 34.27 5.28
C ASP A 45 7.77 35.41 4.63
N LEU A 46 6.62 35.07 4.05
CA LEU A 46 5.68 35.95 3.36
C LEU A 46 4.31 35.95 4.04
N SER A 47 4.25 35.52 5.31
CA SER A 47 3.00 35.39 6.07
C SER A 47 2.26 36.73 6.24
N PHE A 48 0.94 36.68 6.44
CA PHE A 48 0.11 37.87 6.69
C PHE A 48 0.25 38.94 5.58
N ASN A 49 0.12 38.54 4.32
CA ASN A 49 0.10 39.45 3.17
C ASN A 49 -1.16 39.23 2.33
N ASN A 50 -1.27 39.91 1.19
CA ASN A 50 -2.39 39.84 0.26
C ASN A 50 -1.99 39.10 -1.04
N ILE A 51 -1.06 38.15 -0.96
CA ILE A 51 -0.53 37.41 -2.13
C ILE A 51 -1.54 36.35 -2.55
N ASP A 52 -2.08 36.47 -3.76
CA ASP A 52 -3.05 35.54 -4.33
C ASP A 52 -2.43 34.46 -5.23
N VAL A 53 -1.22 34.71 -5.74
CA VAL A 53 -0.46 33.83 -6.62
C VAL A 53 1.01 33.77 -6.19
N LEU A 54 1.53 32.56 -6.03
CA LEU A 54 2.96 32.28 -5.95
C LEU A 54 3.47 31.97 -7.36
N PRO A 55 4.40 32.76 -7.92
CA PRO A 55 4.79 32.61 -9.32
C PRO A 55 5.86 31.51 -9.47
N PRO A 56 6.04 30.93 -10.68
CA PRO A 56 6.94 29.79 -10.92
C PRO A 56 8.41 30.08 -10.61
N GLU A 57 8.81 31.36 -10.55
CA GLU A 57 10.14 31.85 -10.18
C GLU A 57 10.56 31.46 -8.76
N VAL A 58 9.63 31.00 -7.91
CA VAL A 58 9.97 30.36 -6.63
C VAL A 58 10.96 29.20 -6.80
N SER A 59 10.95 28.54 -7.97
CA SER A 59 11.91 27.49 -8.33
C SER A 59 13.37 27.94 -8.44
N ASN A 60 13.63 29.25 -8.53
CA ASN A 60 14.99 29.78 -8.53
C ASN A 60 15.65 29.69 -7.14
N LEU A 61 14.85 29.59 -6.07
CA LEU A 61 15.32 29.51 -4.69
C LEU A 61 15.71 28.07 -4.33
N THR A 62 16.69 27.52 -5.05
CA THR A 62 17.05 26.09 -4.99
C THR A 62 17.55 25.63 -3.61
N LYS A 63 18.07 26.54 -2.78
CA LYS A 63 18.53 26.26 -1.40
C LYS A 63 17.45 26.46 -0.32
N LEU A 64 16.23 26.85 -0.70
CA LEU A 64 15.16 27.17 0.24
C LEU A 64 14.77 25.94 1.06
N LYS A 65 14.70 26.13 2.39
CA LYS A 65 14.32 25.10 3.37
C LYS A 65 12.99 25.39 4.04
N GLU A 66 12.67 26.66 4.26
CA GLU A 66 11.44 27.08 4.95
C GLU A 66 10.72 28.12 4.10
N LEU A 67 9.45 27.85 3.77
CA LEU A 67 8.57 28.77 3.07
C LEU A 67 7.26 28.95 3.85
N CYS A 68 7.05 30.15 4.39
CA CYS A 68 5.83 30.51 5.12
C CYS A 68 4.98 31.44 4.26
N LEU A 69 3.76 31.01 3.94
CA LEU A 69 2.77 31.73 3.12
C LEU A 69 1.41 31.81 3.81
N ASN A 70 1.33 31.47 5.10
CA ASN A 70 0.08 31.50 5.84
C ASN A 70 -0.56 32.88 5.86
N ASP A 71 -1.88 32.92 6.06
CA ASP A 71 -2.67 34.15 6.09
C ASP A 71 -2.49 34.99 4.80
N ASN A 72 -2.55 34.32 3.65
CA ASN A 72 -2.60 34.94 2.32
C ASN A 72 -3.79 34.41 1.51
N PRO A 73 -4.39 35.18 0.60
CA PRO A 73 -5.50 34.72 -0.24
C PRO A 73 -5.11 33.74 -1.36
N LEU A 74 -3.97 33.04 -1.22
CA LEU A 74 -3.37 32.14 -2.19
C LEU A 74 -4.32 30.99 -2.56
N ARG A 75 -4.55 30.78 -3.87
CA ARG A 75 -5.52 29.77 -4.36
C ARG A 75 -4.87 28.47 -4.82
N SER A 76 -3.60 28.54 -5.20
CA SER A 76 -2.81 27.41 -5.70
C SER A 76 -1.34 27.71 -5.51
N ILE A 77 -0.53 26.65 -5.52
CA ILE A 77 0.92 26.74 -5.63
C ILE A 77 1.38 26.20 -6.98
N PRO A 78 2.46 26.75 -7.56
CA PRO A 78 2.99 26.34 -8.85
C PRO A 78 3.61 24.93 -8.76
N PRO A 79 3.46 24.06 -9.77
CA PRO A 79 4.13 22.76 -9.82
C PRO A 79 5.66 22.90 -9.79
N GLU A 80 6.21 24.03 -10.24
CA GLU A 80 7.64 24.36 -10.21
C GLU A 80 8.22 24.40 -8.79
N LEU A 81 7.39 24.52 -7.74
CA LEU A 81 7.85 24.40 -6.35
C LEU A 81 8.52 23.03 -6.08
N SER A 82 8.15 22.00 -6.86
CA SER A 82 8.82 20.69 -6.82
C SER A 82 10.31 20.73 -7.18
N LYS A 83 10.77 21.78 -7.87
CA LYS A 83 12.18 22.00 -8.24
C LYS A 83 13.03 22.60 -7.11
N CYS A 84 12.45 22.84 -5.93
CA CYS A 84 13.19 23.24 -4.74
C CYS A 84 13.44 22.01 -3.85
N PRO A 85 14.53 21.25 -4.06
CA PRO A 85 14.72 19.93 -3.47
C PRO A 85 14.92 19.94 -1.95
N HIS A 86 15.23 21.11 -1.38
CA HIS A 86 15.60 21.27 0.02
C HIS A 86 14.48 21.82 0.91
N ILE A 87 13.29 22.09 0.37
CA ILE A 87 12.17 22.58 1.20
C ILE A 87 11.78 21.49 2.19
N ARG A 88 11.79 21.86 3.47
CA ARG A 88 11.44 21.01 4.62
C ARG A 88 10.13 21.42 5.27
N ILE A 89 9.87 22.73 5.32
CA ILE A 89 8.68 23.31 5.94
C ILE A 89 7.97 24.19 4.91
N LEU A 90 6.70 23.90 4.68
CA LEU A 90 5.81 24.66 3.83
C LEU A 90 4.53 24.97 4.59
N ASP A 91 4.39 26.22 5.06
CA ASP A 91 3.17 26.66 5.74
C ASP A 91 2.25 27.39 4.77
N LEU A 92 1.09 26.77 4.50
CA LEU A 92 0.02 27.30 3.65
C LEU A 92 -1.28 27.45 4.45
N SER A 93 -1.22 27.45 5.78
CA SER A 93 -2.41 27.55 6.61
C SER A 93 -3.16 28.87 6.38
N ARG A 94 -4.49 28.83 6.53
CA ARG A 94 -5.38 29.99 6.34
C ARG A 94 -5.24 30.63 4.95
N THR A 95 -4.92 29.82 3.94
CA THR A 95 -4.98 30.22 2.54
C THR A 95 -6.30 29.79 1.89
N ARG A 96 -6.47 30.09 0.60
CA ARG A 96 -7.65 29.70 -0.20
C ARG A 96 -7.37 28.49 -1.09
N ILE A 97 -6.38 27.68 -0.75
CA ILE A 97 -5.99 26.50 -1.52
C ILE A 97 -7.12 25.47 -1.46
N GLN A 98 -7.53 25.00 -2.65
CA GLN A 98 -8.49 23.90 -2.78
C GLN A 98 -7.84 22.60 -3.23
N THR A 99 -6.73 22.69 -3.96
CA THR A 99 -6.00 21.55 -4.55
C THR A 99 -4.51 21.81 -4.52
N LEU A 100 -3.74 20.73 -4.45
CA LEU A 100 -2.28 20.76 -4.55
C LEU A 100 -1.81 20.19 -5.90
N PRO A 101 -0.74 20.74 -6.52
CA PRO A 101 -0.09 20.09 -7.64
C PRO A 101 0.48 18.73 -7.20
N ARG A 102 0.40 17.75 -8.10
CA ARG A 102 0.84 16.37 -7.83
C ARG A 102 2.36 16.30 -7.70
N ASP A 103 3.05 17.23 -8.35
CA ASP A 103 4.50 17.39 -8.39
C ASP A 103 5.10 17.66 -6.99
N LEU A 104 4.32 18.12 -6.01
CA LEU A 104 4.81 18.24 -4.62
C LEU A 104 5.24 16.91 -4.02
N ALA A 105 4.67 15.80 -4.49
CA ALA A 105 5.11 14.47 -4.08
C ALA A 105 6.56 14.15 -4.51
N MET A 106 7.17 14.98 -5.36
CA MET A 106 8.57 14.86 -5.77
C MET A 106 9.55 15.60 -4.86
N ILE A 107 9.08 16.46 -3.93
CA ILE A 107 9.98 17.19 -3.02
C ILE A 107 10.49 16.20 -1.98
N PRO A 108 11.78 15.78 -2.03
CA PRO A 108 12.25 14.65 -1.23
C PRO A 108 12.42 15.02 0.25
N ALA A 109 12.64 16.30 0.55
CA ALA A 109 12.99 16.77 1.89
C ALA A 109 11.79 17.35 2.67
N LEU A 110 10.58 17.36 2.09
CA LEU A 110 9.43 18.02 2.70
C LEU A 110 8.89 17.19 3.88
N VAL A 111 9.09 17.73 5.08
CA VAL A 111 8.72 17.07 6.35
C VAL A 111 7.38 17.61 6.84
N GLU A 112 7.19 18.92 6.74
CA GLU A 112 6.05 19.62 7.29
C GLU A 112 5.33 20.40 6.21
N LEU A 113 4.05 20.09 6.02
CA LEU A 113 3.12 20.83 5.18
C LEU A 113 1.89 21.15 5.99
N ASN A 114 1.68 22.44 6.28
CA ASN A 114 0.52 22.90 7.01
C ASN A 114 -0.54 23.44 6.03
N LEU A 115 -1.73 22.83 6.03
CA LEU A 115 -2.89 23.23 5.23
C LEU A 115 -4.09 23.60 6.11
N ASP A 116 -3.86 23.86 7.40
CA ASP A 116 -4.92 24.10 8.34
C ASP A 116 -5.76 25.32 7.94
N ARG A 117 -7.08 25.20 8.06
CA ARG A 117 -8.03 26.27 7.70
C ARG A 117 -7.96 26.67 6.21
N CYS A 118 -7.52 25.78 5.34
CA CYS A 118 -7.70 25.90 3.89
C CYS A 118 -9.04 25.29 3.46
N PRO A 119 -9.73 25.87 2.45
CA PRO A 119 -10.95 25.29 1.87
C PRO A 119 -10.60 24.13 0.92
N LEU A 120 -9.91 23.09 1.42
CA LEU A 120 -9.49 21.94 0.61
C LEU A 120 -10.72 21.22 0.03
N LYS A 121 -10.59 20.68 -1.20
CA LYS A 121 -11.62 19.78 -1.73
C LYS A 121 -11.82 18.60 -0.77
N PRO A 122 -13.06 18.07 -0.59
CA PRO A 122 -13.33 17.00 0.38
C PRO A 122 -12.41 15.78 0.24
N SER A 123 -12.14 15.35 -1.00
CA SER A 123 -11.23 14.22 -1.27
C SER A 123 -9.76 14.45 -0.88
N LEU A 124 -9.33 15.71 -0.75
CA LEU A 124 -8.00 16.07 -0.29
C LEU A 124 -7.99 16.29 1.22
N GLN A 125 -9.03 16.92 1.76
CA GLN A 125 -9.24 17.14 3.19
C GLN A 125 -9.18 15.82 3.97
N ILE A 126 -9.97 14.82 3.56
CA ILE A 126 -10.00 13.49 4.22
C ILE A 126 -8.61 12.84 4.25
N VAL A 127 -7.82 13.03 3.19
CA VAL A 127 -6.48 12.44 3.10
C VAL A 127 -5.49 13.22 3.97
N TYR A 128 -5.58 14.54 4.02
CA TYR A 128 -4.78 15.39 4.89
C TYR A 128 -5.04 15.09 6.38
N GLU A 129 -6.30 14.91 6.77
CA GLU A 129 -6.71 14.56 8.14
C GLU A 129 -6.19 13.20 8.61
N ARG A 130 -5.95 12.25 7.70
CA ARG A 130 -5.32 10.96 8.03
C ARG A 130 -3.83 11.08 8.32
N GLY A 131 -3.20 12.12 7.76
CA GLY A 131 -1.81 12.46 8.00
C GLY A 131 -1.03 12.72 6.72
N ILE A 132 0.19 13.23 6.91
CA ILE A 132 1.03 13.69 5.81
C ILE A 132 1.50 12.55 4.88
N PHE A 133 1.70 11.34 5.42
CA PHE A 133 2.10 10.17 4.63
C PHE A 133 1.02 9.74 3.63
N ASP A 134 -0.26 9.74 4.05
CA ASP A 134 -1.39 9.45 3.17
C ASP A 134 -1.54 10.50 2.08
N LEU A 135 -1.32 11.78 2.42
CA LEU A 135 -1.29 12.87 1.46
C LEU A 135 -0.23 12.65 0.39
N TRP A 136 1.00 12.32 0.79
CA TRP A 136 2.08 12.02 -0.15
C TRP A 136 1.78 10.82 -1.01
N ALA A 137 1.27 9.73 -0.43
CA ALA A 137 0.87 8.55 -1.19
C ALA A 137 -0.20 8.89 -2.24
N HIS A 138 -1.19 9.71 -1.88
CA HIS A 138 -2.25 10.13 -2.80
C HIS A 138 -1.74 11.02 -3.95
N LEU A 139 -0.91 12.01 -3.65
CA LEU A 139 -0.32 12.88 -4.66
C LEU A 139 0.63 12.10 -5.57
N LYS A 140 1.50 11.26 -4.99
CA LYS A 140 2.42 10.38 -5.71
C LYS A 140 1.67 9.43 -6.64
N ARG A 141 0.62 8.78 -6.16
CA ARG A 141 -0.22 7.88 -6.98
C ARG A 141 -0.81 8.62 -8.19
N LYS A 142 -1.27 9.86 -8.01
CA LYS A 142 -1.80 10.67 -9.11
C LYS A 142 -0.72 11.13 -10.10
N LEU A 143 0.49 11.39 -9.61
CA LEU A 143 1.66 11.75 -10.42
C LEU A 143 2.13 10.54 -11.24
N ASP A 144 2.41 9.42 -10.57
CA ASP A 144 2.82 8.15 -11.18
C ASP A 144 1.85 7.74 -12.28
N ARG A 145 0.54 7.80 -12.01
CA ARG A 145 -0.47 7.47 -13.01
C ARG A 145 -0.44 8.38 -14.24
N ARG A 146 -0.09 9.65 -14.09
CA ARG A 146 0.10 10.56 -15.23
C ARG A 146 1.35 10.16 -16.01
N ILE A 147 2.48 9.97 -15.33
CA ILE A 147 3.76 9.60 -15.93
C ILE A 147 3.63 8.28 -16.70
N TYR A 148 3.10 7.23 -16.07
CA TYR A 148 2.94 5.94 -16.73
C TYR A 148 1.93 6.00 -17.87
N LYS A 149 0.89 6.85 -17.80
CA LYS A 149 -0.02 7.05 -18.93
C LYS A 149 0.70 7.67 -20.12
N GLU A 150 1.51 8.70 -19.88
CA GLU A 150 2.33 9.34 -20.92
C GLU A 150 3.35 8.35 -21.51
N GLN A 151 4.02 7.55 -20.68
CA GLN A 151 4.96 6.51 -21.11
C GLN A 151 4.30 5.39 -21.93
N VAL A 152 3.11 4.94 -21.53
CA VAL A 152 2.35 3.94 -22.29
C VAL A 152 1.98 4.53 -23.65
N PHE A 153 1.44 5.75 -23.68
CA PHE A 153 1.09 6.43 -24.92
C PHE A 153 2.29 6.57 -25.86
N SER A 154 3.43 7.06 -25.37
CA SER A 154 4.63 7.24 -26.18
C SER A 154 5.16 5.90 -26.70
N THR A 155 5.21 4.87 -25.85
CA THR A 155 5.67 3.53 -26.24
C THR A 155 4.76 2.89 -27.29
N LEU A 156 3.44 3.07 -27.15
CA LEU A 156 2.48 2.58 -28.13
C LEU A 156 2.68 3.27 -29.48
N LYS A 157 2.78 4.60 -29.48
CA LYS A 157 2.95 5.41 -30.69
C LYS A 157 4.29 5.17 -31.40
N GLU A 158 5.38 5.05 -30.65
CA GLU A 158 6.73 5.03 -31.21
C GLU A 158 7.25 3.62 -31.49
N SER A 159 6.84 2.63 -30.69
CA SER A 159 7.44 1.28 -30.73
C SER A 159 6.47 0.15 -31.10
N ILE A 160 5.23 0.17 -30.60
CA ILE A 160 4.31 -0.98 -30.76
C ILE A 160 3.43 -0.81 -32.00
N TYR A 161 2.91 0.39 -32.22
CA TYR A 161 2.02 0.74 -33.32
C TYR A 161 2.55 1.95 -34.12
N PRO A 162 3.79 1.88 -34.65
CA PRO A 162 4.32 2.98 -35.46
C PRO A 162 3.46 3.15 -36.72
N GLY A 163 2.95 4.36 -36.95
CA GLY A 163 2.18 4.71 -38.15
C GLY A 163 0.65 4.59 -38.00
N GLU A 164 0.14 4.10 -36.88
CA GLU A 164 -1.30 4.11 -36.57
C GLU A 164 -1.80 5.52 -36.21
N ASP A 165 -3.12 5.72 -36.28
CA ASP A 165 -3.73 7.01 -35.93
C ASP A 165 -3.49 7.37 -34.46
N VAL A 166 -2.92 8.55 -34.24
CA VAL A 166 -2.58 9.08 -32.91
C VAL A 166 -3.82 9.22 -32.04
N ARG A 167 -4.99 9.56 -32.63
CA ARG A 167 -6.24 9.68 -31.86
C ARG A 167 -6.71 8.32 -31.37
N ALA A 168 -6.68 7.29 -32.22
CA ALA A 168 -6.98 5.93 -31.82
C ALA A 168 -6.05 5.44 -30.70
N ILE A 169 -4.75 5.74 -30.77
CA ILE A 169 -3.77 5.35 -29.72
C ILE A 169 -4.09 6.07 -28.40
N MET A 170 -4.47 7.35 -28.47
CA MET A 170 -4.89 8.13 -27.31
C MET A 170 -6.15 7.52 -26.67
N GLU A 171 -7.16 7.19 -27.48
CA GLU A 171 -8.40 6.58 -27.00
C GLU A 171 -8.16 5.21 -26.35
N LEU A 172 -7.36 4.35 -26.98
CA LEU A 172 -6.92 3.08 -26.40
C LEU A 172 -6.21 3.28 -25.06
N THR A 173 -5.30 4.25 -24.98
CA THR A 173 -4.57 4.54 -23.74
C THR A 173 -5.51 5.03 -22.64
N LEU A 174 -6.48 5.91 -22.96
CA LEU A 174 -7.44 6.42 -21.99
C LEU A 174 -8.36 5.32 -21.46
N THR A 175 -8.97 4.55 -22.36
CA THR A 175 -9.87 3.43 -22.02
C THR A 175 -9.14 2.34 -21.23
N LEU A 176 -7.88 2.05 -21.57
CA LEU A 176 -7.05 1.14 -20.80
C LEU A 176 -6.81 1.62 -19.37
N PHE A 177 -6.46 2.89 -19.20
CA PHE A 177 -6.25 3.42 -17.85
C PHE A 177 -7.56 3.41 -17.05
N ASP A 178 -8.73 3.57 -17.66
CA ASP A 178 -9.99 3.39 -16.93
C ASP A 178 -10.17 1.98 -16.35
N HIS A 179 -9.69 0.94 -17.04
CA HIS A 179 -9.66 -0.44 -16.54
C HIS A 179 -8.58 -0.69 -15.48
N PHE A 180 -7.63 0.23 -15.31
CA PHE A 180 -6.48 0.12 -14.41
C PHE A 180 -6.57 1.08 -13.21
N LYS A 181 -7.78 1.52 -12.83
CA LYS A 181 -7.98 2.47 -11.71
C LYS A 181 -7.50 1.95 -10.36
N ASP A 182 -7.53 0.63 -10.20
CA ASP A 182 -7.14 -0.15 -9.03
C ASP A 182 -5.62 -0.40 -8.93
N LEU A 183 -4.86 -0.23 -10.02
CA LEU A 183 -3.42 -0.50 -10.02
C LEU A 183 -2.62 0.52 -9.19
N ASN A 184 -1.69 0.01 -8.39
CA ASN A 184 -0.70 0.79 -7.65
C ASN A 184 0.53 1.11 -8.51
N THR A 185 1.47 1.88 -7.95
CA THR A 185 2.70 2.29 -8.64
C THR A 185 3.54 1.10 -9.14
N GLU A 186 3.70 0.05 -8.32
CA GLU A 186 4.52 -1.12 -8.69
C GLU A 186 3.87 -1.94 -9.80
N ALA A 187 2.54 -2.09 -9.79
CA ALA A 187 1.81 -2.72 -10.87
C ALA A 187 1.93 -1.91 -12.18
N LEU A 188 1.83 -0.57 -12.14
CA LEU A 188 2.01 0.27 -13.32
C LEU A 188 3.44 0.20 -13.88
N LYS A 189 4.47 0.19 -13.01
CA LYS A 189 5.86 -0.06 -13.43
C LYS A 189 6.01 -1.38 -14.17
N LEU A 190 5.47 -2.44 -13.57
CA LEU A 190 5.52 -3.78 -14.16
C LEU A 190 4.79 -3.84 -15.50
N PHE A 191 3.65 -3.16 -15.60
CA PHE A 191 2.89 -3.04 -16.85
C PHE A 191 3.72 -2.37 -17.95
N VAL A 192 4.32 -1.21 -17.67
CA VAL A 192 5.17 -0.49 -18.62
C VAL A 192 6.37 -1.32 -19.05
N HIS A 193 6.99 -2.07 -18.13
CA HIS A 193 8.11 -2.96 -18.45
C HIS A 193 7.72 -4.10 -19.41
N ASN A 194 6.47 -4.52 -19.42
CA ASN A 194 6.00 -5.69 -20.20
C ASN A 194 5.12 -5.32 -21.40
N LEU A 195 5.05 -4.05 -21.83
CA LEU A 195 4.14 -3.61 -22.89
C LEU A 195 4.25 -4.44 -24.17
N ARG A 196 5.47 -4.72 -24.64
CA ARG A 196 5.69 -5.51 -25.87
C ARG A 196 5.19 -6.95 -25.79
N ARG A 197 5.10 -7.52 -24.57
CA ARG A 197 4.59 -8.89 -24.35
C ARG A 197 3.08 -8.93 -24.17
N ILE A 198 2.49 -7.81 -23.73
CA ILE A 198 1.08 -7.70 -23.39
C ILE A 198 0.25 -7.29 -24.60
N PHE A 199 0.76 -6.34 -25.40
CA PHE A 199 0.01 -5.80 -26.53
C PHE A 199 0.11 -6.71 -27.76
N PRO A 200 -1.00 -6.89 -28.50
CA PRO A 200 -0.99 -7.63 -29.75
C PRO A 200 -0.25 -6.84 -30.84
N GLU A 201 0.25 -7.53 -31.86
CA GLU A 201 0.98 -6.89 -32.98
C GLU A 201 0.10 -5.93 -33.79
N LYS A 202 -1.18 -6.25 -34.00
CA LYS A 202 -2.13 -5.37 -34.71
C LYS A 202 -3.04 -4.65 -33.73
N MET A 203 -3.17 -3.34 -33.92
CA MET A 203 -3.98 -2.48 -33.06
C MET A 203 -5.47 -2.87 -33.03
N GLY A 204 -6.03 -3.38 -34.13
CA GLY A 204 -7.42 -3.82 -34.18
C GLY A 204 -7.78 -4.95 -33.19
N TYR A 205 -6.79 -5.68 -32.66
CA TYR A 205 -7.00 -6.69 -31.62
C TYR A 205 -6.74 -6.18 -30.20
N ALA A 206 -6.29 -4.92 -30.05
CA ALA A 206 -5.92 -4.30 -28.77
C ALA A 206 -7.18 -3.89 -27.99
N SER A 207 -7.81 -4.86 -27.33
CA SER A 207 -8.91 -4.63 -26.40
C SER A 207 -8.39 -4.39 -24.98
N PRO A 208 -8.84 -3.35 -24.26
CA PRO A 208 -8.47 -3.10 -22.86
C PRO A 208 -8.67 -4.30 -21.93
N ILE A 209 -9.73 -5.08 -22.15
CA ILE A 209 -10.05 -6.28 -21.36
C ILE A 209 -9.00 -7.36 -21.61
N LYS A 210 -8.70 -7.67 -22.88
CA LYS A 210 -7.69 -8.67 -23.23
C LYS A 210 -6.29 -8.27 -22.75
N ILE A 211 -5.96 -6.98 -22.81
CA ILE A 211 -4.71 -6.41 -22.29
C ILE A 211 -4.65 -6.57 -20.77
N ARG A 212 -5.75 -6.31 -20.05
CA ARG A 212 -5.83 -6.53 -18.60
C ARG A 212 -5.60 -7.99 -18.25
N GLU A 213 -6.30 -8.91 -18.90
CA GLU A 213 -6.14 -10.35 -18.66
C GLU A 213 -4.71 -10.82 -18.95
N ALA A 214 -4.08 -10.32 -20.03
CA ALA A 214 -2.69 -10.60 -20.34
C ALA A 214 -1.73 -10.07 -19.26
N PHE A 215 -1.97 -8.88 -18.74
CA PHE A 215 -1.20 -8.32 -17.64
C PHE A 215 -1.37 -9.12 -16.34
N ASP A 216 -2.60 -9.49 -15.98
CA ASP A 216 -2.90 -10.26 -14.77
C ASP A 216 -2.22 -11.64 -14.83
N ARG A 217 -2.17 -12.29 -16.01
CA ARG A 217 -1.39 -13.53 -16.22
C ARG A 217 0.10 -13.33 -15.93
N ILE A 218 0.71 -12.25 -16.44
CA ILE A 218 2.12 -11.94 -16.17
C ILE A 218 2.36 -11.70 -14.67
N GLN A 219 1.45 -11.00 -13.98
CA GLN A 219 1.56 -10.80 -12.53
C GLN A 219 1.51 -12.12 -11.77
N GLN A 220 0.59 -13.00 -12.12
CA GLN A 220 0.48 -14.33 -11.51
C GLN A 220 1.72 -15.17 -11.76
N ASP A 221 2.26 -15.16 -12.98
CA ASP A 221 3.49 -15.91 -13.32
C ASP A 221 4.70 -15.40 -12.54
N LEU A 222 4.84 -14.09 -12.37
CA LEU A 222 5.94 -13.51 -11.57
C LEU A 222 5.81 -13.83 -10.09
N LEU A 223 4.58 -13.78 -9.54
CA LEU A 223 4.31 -14.22 -8.18
C LEU A 223 4.68 -15.69 -7.98
N ARG A 224 4.24 -16.56 -8.91
CA ARG A 224 4.60 -17.99 -8.90
C ARG A 224 6.10 -18.20 -8.95
N ARG A 225 6.82 -17.54 -9.87
CA ARG A 225 8.29 -17.61 -9.95
C ARG A 225 8.96 -17.16 -8.65
N GLY A 226 8.45 -16.11 -8.02
CA GLY A 226 8.94 -15.64 -6.72
C GLY A 226 8.69 -16.64 -5.59
N GLU A 227 7.53 -17.31 -5.57
CA GLU A 227 7.23 -18.37 -4.60
C GLU A 227 8.09 -19.61 -4.82
N VAL A 228 8.24 -20.05 -6.07
CA VAL A 228 9.16 -21.14 -6.45
C VAL A 228 10.58 -20.80 -6.00
N SER A 229 11.08 -19.60 -6.31
CA SER A 229 12.44 -19.19 -5.91
C SER A 229 12.65 -19.23 -4.40
N LYS A 230 11.67 -18.75 -3.61
CA LYS A 230 11.72 -18.82 -2.15
C LYS A 230 11.73 -20.26 -1.65
N LEU A 231 10.93 -21.14 -2.26
CA LEU A 231 10.88 -22.55 -1.91
C LEU A 231 12.18 -23.26 -2.27
N THR A 232 12.75 -22.99 -3.45
CA THR A 232 14.05 -23.50 -3.90
C THR A 232 15.14 -23.16 -2.88
N VAL A 233 15.22 -21.90 -2.43
CA VAL A 233 16.19 -21.49 -1.40
C VAL A 233 15.98 -22.26 -0.10
N LYS A 234 14.74 -22.40 0.38
CA LYS A 234 14.46 -23.15 1.62
C LYS A 234 14.83 -24.62 1.52
N LEU A 235 14.49 -25.28 0.41
CA LEU A 235 14.85 -26.66 0.15
C LEU A 235 16.37 -26.83 0.05
N LYS A 236 17.06 -25.91 -0.64
CA LYS A 236 18.53 -25.94 -0.75
C LYS A 236 19.24 -25.74 0.59
N VAL A 237 18.67 -24.95 1.50
CA VAL A 237 19.17 -24.82 2.87
C VAL A 237 18.98 -26.12 3.67
N LYS A 238 17.84 -26.81 3.51
CA LYS A 238 17.59 -28.09 4.19
C LYS A 238 18.40 -29.24 3.59
N TYR A 239 18.65 -29.22 2.29
CA TYR A 239 19.43 -30.23 1.56
C TYR A 239 20.62 -29.58 0.82
N PRO A 240 21.69 -29.18 1.52
CA PRO A 240 22.85 -28.52 0.90
C PRO A 240 23.51 -29.34 -0.21
N GLN A 241 23.51 -30.66 -0.07
CA GLN A 241 24.10 -31.63 -1.00
C GLN A 241 23.30 -31.81 -2.31
N ALA A 242 22.04 -31.40 -2.35
CA ALA A 242 21.16 -31.64 -3.48
C ALA A 242 21.51 -30.77 -4.70
N ASP A 243 21.39 -31.32 -5.91
CA ASP A 243 21.57 -30.54 -7.13
C ASP A 243 20.53 -29.41 -7.26
N ILE A 244 20.97 -28.23 -7.70
CA ILE A 244 20.12 -27.03 -7.75
C ILE A 244 19.02 -27.14 -8.82
N ASP A 245 19.27 -27.83 -9.93
CA ASP A 245 18.28 -28.02 -11.00
C ASP A 245 17.20 -28.99 -10.53
N TYR A 246 17.58 -30.06 -9.83
CA TYR A 246 16.62 -30.97 -9.20
C TYR A 246 15.74 -30.24 -8.18
N ILE A 247 16.33 -29.48 -7.23
CA ILE A 247 15.58 -28.73 -6.22
C ILE A 247 14.67 -27.68 -6.85
N SER A 248 15.09 -27.05 -7.94
CA SER A 248 14.26 -26.09 -8.67
C SER A 248 13.05 -26.75 -9.34
N LYS A 249 13.24 -27.92 -9.95
CA LYS A 249 12.15 -28.73 -10.54
C LYS A 249 11.18 -29.22 -9.47
N LEU A 250 11.68 -29.72 -8.34
CA LEU A 250 10.85 -30.14 -7.21
C LEU A 250 10.05 -28.96 -6.66
N ALA A 251 10.68 -27.81 -6.43
CA ALA A 251 10.00 -26.60 -5.95
C ALA A 251 8.88 -26.14 -6.89
N LEU A 252 9.10 -26.21 -8.21
CA LEU A 252 8.08 -25.89 -9.20
C LEU A 252 6.90 -26.85 -9.11
N SER A 253 7.16 -28.16 -9.07
CA SER A 253 6.13 -29.18 -8.98
C SER A 253 5.31 -29.07 -7.68
N LEU A 254 5.97 -28.84 -6.54
CA LEU A 254 5.32 -28.62 -5.25
C LEU A 254 4.46 -27.35 -5.26
N THR A 255 4.93 -26.27 -5.87
CA THR A 255 4.16 -25.02 -5.97
C THR A 255 2.93 -25.18 -6.87
N ASN A 256 2.98 -26.10 -7.83
CA ASN A 256 1.85 -26.39 -8.72
C ASN A 256 0.82 -27.35 -8.08
N SER A 257 1.26 -28.26 -7.20
CA SER A 257 0.38 -29.28 -6.61
C SER A 257 -0.15 -28.91 -5.22
N LEU A 258 0.57 -28.09 -4.45
CA LEU A 258 0.26 -27.80 -3.06
C LEU A 258 -0.14 -26.34 -2.84
N SER A 259 -1.03 -26.13 -1.87
CA SER A 259 -1.37 -24.78 -1.39
C SER A 259 -0.24 -24.18 -0.56
N LYS A 260 -0.20 -22.85 -0.49
CA LYS A 260 0.77 -22.10 0.35
C LYS A 260 0.75 -22.51 1.83
N ARG A 261 -0.40 -22.95 2.35
CA ARG A 261 -0.53 -23.44 3.73
C ARG A 261 0.15 -24.78 3.90
N GLU A 262 -0.04 -25.69 2.95
CA GLU A 262 0.59 -27.01 2.96
C GLU A 262 2.10 -26.90 2.82
N ILE A 263 2.59 -26.08 1.88
CA ILE A 263 4.03 -25.79 1.75
C ILE A 263 4.58 -25.21 3.07
N GLY A 264 3.83 -24.36 3.77
CA GLY A 264 4.22 -23.86 5.09
C GLY A 264 4.33 -24.96 6.16
N ALA A 265 3.37 -25.90 6.17
CA ALA A 265 3.35 -27.02 7.10
C ALA A 265 4.54 -27.97 6.91
N LEU A 266 4.99 -28.18 5.65
CA LEU A 266 6.15 -29.03 5.35
C LEU A 266 7.39 -28.66 6.16
N PHE A 267 7.64 -27.35 6.35
CA PHE A 267 8.78 -26.87 7.12
C PHE A 267 8.46 -26.68 8.61
N LYS A 268 7.27 -26.20 8.96
CA LYS A 268 6.91 -25.93 10.36
C LYS A 268 6.81 -27.20 11.19
N GLU A 269 6.29 -28.26 10.59
CA GLU A 269 6.00 -29.54 11.24
C GLU A 269 7.02 -30.63 10.87
N ASN A 270 8.13 -30.24 10.23
CA ASN A 270 9.22 -31.13 9.78
C ASN A 270 8.75 -32.35 8.97
N LEU A 271 7.84 -32.14 8.02
CA LEU A 271 7.25 -33.23 7.22
C LEU A 271 8.09 -33.64 6.00
N LEU A 272 9.20 -32.95 5.74
CA LEU A 272 10.13 -33.34 4.67
C LEU A 272 11.12 -34.40 5.19
N PRO A 273 11.44 -35.45 4.41
CA PRO A 273 12.40 -36.49 4.78
C PRO A 273 13.74 -35.96 5.28
N GLU A 274 14.44 -36.71 6.12
CA GLU A 274 15.81 -36.34 6.52
C GLU A 274 16.80 -36.59 5.38
N ASP A 275 16.66 -37.75 4.73
CA ASP A 275 17.49 -38.13 3.59
C ASP A 275 16.96 -37.55 2.27
N PHE A 276 17.90 -37.03 1.48
CA PHE A 276 17.57 -36.42 0.19
C PHE A 276 17.10 -37.45 -0.84
N ASP A 277 17.58 -38.68 -0.77
CA ASP A 277 17.24 -39.73 -1.74
C ASP A 277 15.76 -40.17 -1.65
N GLU A 278 15.11 -39.90 -0.51
CA GLU A 278 13.68 -40.15 -0.29
C GLU A 278 12.80 -38.94 -0.67
N LEU A 279 13.42 -37.81 -1.05
CA LEU A 279 12.74 -36.54 -1.30
C LEU A 279 12.07 -36.54 -2.67
N ASP A 280 10.84 -37.06 -2.72
CA ASP A 280 9.97 -36.91 -3.88
C ASP A 280 8.56 -36.40 -3.51
N ILE A 281 7.78 -36.04 -4.54
CA ILE A 281 6.43 -35.50 -4.37
C ILE A 281 5.48 -36.51 -3.72
N SER A 282 5.65 -37.80 -4.00
CA SER A 282 4.81 -38.87 -3.45
C SER A 282 5.05 -39.04 -1.95
N THR A 283 6.31 -39.05 -1.51
CA THR A 283 6.71 -39.11 -0.10
C THR A 283 6.21 -37.88 0.65
N ILE A 284 6.30 -36.70 0.03
CA ILE A 284 5.78 -35.45 0.60
C ILE A 284 4.25 -35.50 0.75
N ASN A 285 3.54 -35.97 -0.27
CA ASN A 285 2.08 -36.10 -0.23
C ASN A 285 1.62 -37.11 0.81
N ASN A 286 2.31 -38.24 0.95
CA ASN A 286 2.03 -39.24 1.98
C ASN A 286 2.23 -38.64 3.38
N SER A 287 3.37 -37.99 3.62
CA SER A 287 3.68 -37.33 4.90
C SER A 287 2.65 -36.26 5.24
N LEU A 288 2.20 -35.49 4.25
CA LEU A 288 1.17 -34.48 4.41
C LEU A 288 -0.22 -35.10 4.68
N GLY A 289 -0.53 -36.23 4.05
CA GLY A 289 -1.73 -37.03 4.30
C GLY A 289 -1.78 -37.53 5.74
N THR A 290 -0.73 -38.22 6.20
CA THR A 290 -0.62 -38.70 7.57
C THR A 290 -0.65 -37.56 8.59
N TYR A 291 -0.09 -36.40 8.25
CA TYR A 291 -0.20 -35.20 9.09
C TYR A 291 -1.66 -34.71 9.20
N LYS A 292 -2.39 -34.63 8.09
CA LYS A 292 -3.81 -34.22 8.09
C LYS A 292 -4.67 -35.17 8.92
N GLU A 293 -4.47 -36.48 8.79
CA GLU A 293 -5.16 -37.48 9.60
C GLU A 293 -4.88 -37.29 11.09
N ARG A 294 -3.62 -37.07 11.48
CA ARG A 294 -3.24 -36.78 12.87
C ARG A 294 -3.94 -35.51 13.40
N GLN A 295 -4.00 -34.45 12.59
CA GLN A 295 -4.69 -33.21 12.95
C GLN A 295 -6.19 -33.44 13.13
N GLU A 296 -6.81 -34.27 12.29
CA GLU A 296 -8.23 -34.60 12.41
C GLU A 296 -8.53 -35.42 13.68
N VAL A 297 -7.67 -36.39 14.01
CA VAL A 297 -7.77 -37.15 15.27
C VAL A 297 -7.67 -36.23 16.48
N GLU A 298 -6.71 -35.30 16.50
CA GLU A 298 -6.56 -34.34 17.60
C GLU A 298 -7.71 -33.32 17.67
N LEU A 299 -8.27 -32.91 16.53
CA LEU A 299 -9.49 -32.10 16.48
C LEU A 299 -10.67 -32.85 17.10
N ASN A 300 -10.87 -34.13 16.76
CA ASN A 300 -11.96 -34.93 17.29
C ASN A 300 -11.81 -35.13 18.81
N LYS A 301 -10.60 -35.38 19.32
CA LYS A 301 -10.34 -35.37 20.78
C LYS A 301 -10.64 -34.01 21.40
N GLY A 302 -10.25 -32.92 20.74
CA GLY A 302 -10.54 -31.55 21.17
C GLY A 302 -12.05 -31.27 21.25
N ARG A 303 -12.83 -31.75 20.29
CA ARG A 303 -14.30 -31.62 20.27
C ARG A 303 -14.95 -32.39 21.42
N ILE A 304 -14.48 -33.60 21.71
CA ILE A 304 -14.93 -34.37 22.89
C ILE A 304 -14.63 -33.59 24.18
N ASN A 305 -13.43 -33.04 24.31
CA ASN A 305 -13.06 -32.22 25.47
C ASN A 305 -13.89 -30.93 25.59
N LEU A 306 -14.24 -30.32 24.46
CA LEU A 306 -15.12 -29.16 24.43
C LEU A 306 -16.52 -29.52 24.95
N THR A 307 -17.09 -30.64 24.51
CA THR A 307 -18.37 -31.14 25.02
C THR A 307 -18.32 -31.41 26.52
N ALA A 308 -17.23 -32.00 27.03
CA ALA A 308 -17.06 -32.19 28.47
C ALA A 308 -17.00 -30.85 29.24
N LYS A 309 -16.30 -29.85 28.70
CA LYS A 309 -16.27 -28.49 29.28
C LYS A 309 -17.65 -27.83 29.30
N PHE A 310 -18.44 -28.02 28.24
CA PHE A 310 -19.83 -27.54 28.18
C PHE A 310 -20.72 -28.22 29.23
N LYS A 311 -20.64 -29.56 29.35
CA LYS A 311 -21.36 -30.30 30.40
C LYS A 311 -21.03 -29.74 31.79
N ASN A 312 -19.75 -29.55 32.10
CA ASN A 312 -19.34 -28.98 33.39
C ASN A 312 -19.88 -27.57 33.67
N LEU A 313 -20.18 -26.77 32.64
CA LEU A 313 -20.65 -25.40 32.79
C LEU A 313 -22.17 -25.26 32.82
N TYR A 314 -22.91 -26.15 32.15
CA TYR A 314 -24.34 -25.96 31.87
C TYR A 314 -25.24 -27.14 32.28
N GLN A 315 -24.69 -28.26 32.75
CA GLN A 315 -25.48 -29.47 33.07
C GLN A 315 -26.59 -29.27 34.10
N ASP A 316 -26.46 -28.27 34.99
CA ASP A 316 -27.43 -28.02 36.05
C ASP A 316 -28.66 -27.23 35.55
N GLU A 317 -28.54 -26.56 34.39
CA GLU A 317 -29.56 -25.64 33.87
C GLU A 317 -30.17 -26.08 32.53
N TYR A 318 -29.50 -26.96 31.77
CA TYR A 318 -29.89 -27.33 30.40
C TYR A 318 -29.86 -28.84 30.15
N ALA A 319 -30.69 -29.31 29.22
CA ALA A 319 -30.76 -30.71 28.84
C ALA A 319 -29.48 -31.18 28.12
N ALA A 320 -29.07 -32.44 28.35
CA ALA A 320 -27.85 -33.00 27.79
C ALA A 320 -27.80 -32.93 26.25
N ASP A 321 -28.93 -33.18 25.57
CA ASP A 321 -29.02 -33.13 24.11
C ASP A 321 -28.78 -31.72 23.54
N GLU A 322 -29.25 -30.69 24.26
CA GLU A 322 -29.02 -29.30 23.88
C GLU A 322 -27.55 -28.91 24.04
N ILE A 323 -26.93 -29.33 25.16
CA ILE A 323 -25.52 -29.12 25.43
C ILE A 323 -24.64 -29.77 24.36
N GLU A 324 -24.92 -31.02 23.98
CA GLU A 324 -24.18 -31.75 22.95
C GLU A 324 -24.33 -31.13 21.56
N ARG A 325 -25.55 -30.69 21.21
CA ARG A 325 -25.80 -30.02 19.93
C ARG A 325 -24.98 -28.73 19.82
N LEU A 326 -25.00 -27.88 20.86
CA LEU A 326 -24.31 -26.58 20.85
C LEU A 326 -22.78 -26.74 20.92
N SER A 327 -22.28 -27.69 21.72
CA SER A 327 -20.84 -27.95 21.77
C SER A 327 -20.30 -28.50 20.45
N SER A 328 -21.08 -29.35 19.76
CA SER A 328 -20.74 -29.84 18.41
C SER A 328 -20.74 -28.69 17.40
N GLU A 329 -21.78 -27.85 17.39
CA GLU A 329 -21.88 -26.69 16.49
C GLU A 329 -20.68 -25.75 16.64
N LEU A 330 -20.26 -25.45 17.88
CA LEU A 330 -19.06 -24.64 18.13
C LEU A 330 -17.77 -25.39 17.77
N GLY A 331 -17.68 -26.69 18.05
CA GLY A 331 -16.52 -27.51 17.73
C GLY A 331 -16.23 -27.61 16.23
N GLU A 332 -17.27 -27.59 15.39
CA GLU A 332 -17.14 -27.54 13.92
C GLU A 332 -16.53 -26.24 13.41
N GLN A 333 -16.65 -25.15 14.18
CA GLN A 333 -16.08 -23.86 13.81
C GLN A 333 -14.55 -23.84 13.86
N PHE A 334 -13.91 -24.78 14.54
CA PHE A 334 -12.45 -24.85 14.66
C PHE A 334 -11.86 -25.87 13.67
N THR A 335 -10.93 -25.39 12.83
CA THR A 335 -10.19 -26.19 11.84
C THR A 335 -8.74 -26.48 12.25
N SER A 336 -8.32 -26.02 13.43
CA SER A 336 -6.96 -26.20 13.95
C SER A 336 -7.02 -26.75 15.39
N PRO A 337 -6.39 -27.90 15.69
CA PRO A 337 -6.39 -28.47 17.03
C PRO A 337 -5.80 -27.52 18.08
N GLU A 338 -4.72 -26.81 17.74
CA GLU A 338 -4.08 -25.85 18.65
C GLU A 338 -5.04 -24.73 19.05
N ARG A 339 -5.78 -24.17 18.09
CA ARG A 339 -6.76 -23.11 18.34
C ARG A 339 -7.91 -23.61 19.20
N LEU A 340 -8.41 -24.82 18.92
CA LEU A 340 -9.47 -25.44 19.71
C LEU A 340 -9.00 -25.69 21.14
N ARG A 341 -7.80 -26.23 21.35
CA ARG A 341 -7.21 -26.44 22.67
C ARG A 341 -7.07 -25.12 23.45
N LYS A 342 -6.58 -24.07 22.80
CA LYS A 342 -6.42 -22.74 23.42
C LYS A 342 -7.77 -22.10 23.74
N PHE A 343 -8.78 -22.30 22.90
CA PHE A 343 -10.15 -21.88 23.19
C PHE A 343 -10.68 -22.61 24.43
N ILE A 344 -10.56 -23.94 24.50
CA ILE A 344 -11.03 -24.73 25.66
C ILE A 344 -10.40 -24.24 26.96
N GLN A 345 -9.10 -23.90 26.97
CA GLN A 345 -8.40 -23.35 28.14
C GLN A 345 -8.91 -21.98 28.59
N THR A 346 -9.55 -21.22 27.70
CA THR A 346 -10.01 -19.85 27.94
C THR A 346 -11.52 -19.70 27.76
N ALA A 347 -12.25 -20.82 27.66
CA ALA A 347 -13.64 -20.87 27.23
C ALA A 347 -14.56 -20.04 28.12
N ASP A 348 -14.27 -19.98 29.43
CA ASP A 348 -15.06 -19.25 30.42
C ASP A 348 -15.13 -17.73 30.14
N ASN A 349 -14.17 -17.19 29.38
CA ASN A 349 -14.17 -15.77 29.00
C ASN A 349 -15.01 -15.47 27.75
N PHE A 350 -15.39 -16.50 26.98
CA PHE A 350 -16.01 -16.35 25.66
C PHE A 350 -17.39 -17.00 25.56
N LEU A 351 -17.68 -18.00 26.40
CA LEU A 351 -18.97 -18.64 26.44
C LEU A 351 -19.98 -17.77 27.20
N PRO A 352 -21.23 -17.63 26.70
CA PRO A 352 -22.24 -16.81 27.36
C PRO A 352 -22.72 -17.48 28.66
N LYS A 353 -23.14 -16.69 29.64
CA LYS A 353 -23.71 -17.25 30.89
C LYS A 353 -25.05 -17.96 30.64
N ASN A 354 -25.83 -17.48 29.66
CA ASN A 354 -27.10 -18.06 29.24
C ASN A 354 -26.98 -18.54 27.79
N LEU A 355 -27.35 -19.80 27.53
CA LEU A 355 -27.28 -20.39 26.18
C LEU A 355 -28.26 -19.77 25.18
N GLY A 356 -29.24 -18.97 25.61
CA GLY A 356 -30.10 -18.18 24.72
C GLY A 356 -29.34 -17.10 23.92
N GLU A 357 -28.16 -16.68 24.38
CA GLU A 357 -27.27 -15.75 23.65
C GLU A 357 -26.21 -16.50 22.82
N PHE A 358 -26.29 -17.82 22.76
CA PHE A 358 -25.29 -18.64 22.09
C PHE A 358 -25.28 -18.41 20.58
N ASN A 359 -24.09 -18.07 20.07
CA ASN A 359 -23.84 -18.05 18.64
C ASN A 359 -22.41 -18.52 18.37
N SER A 360 -22.28 -19.71 17.77
CA SER A 360 -21.01 -20.39 17.52
C SER A 360 -20.03 -19.52 16.72
N GLN A 361 -20.51 -18.82 15.70
CA GLN A 361 -19.70 -17.96 14.83
C GLN A 361 -19.22 -16.69 15.56
N THR A 362 -20.09 -16.04 16.32
CA THR A 362 -19.75 -14.84 17.11
C THR A 362 -18.72 -15.16 18.18
N ILE A 363 -18.90 -16.27 18.90
CA ILE A 363 -17.96 -16.74 19.93
C ILE A 363 -16.58 -16.97 19.34
N LYS A 364 -16.50 -17.71 18.22
CA LYS A 364 -15.22 -17.91 17.49
C LYS A 364 -14.59 -16.61 17.04
N ASN A 365 -15.37 -15.70 16.44
CA ASN A 365 -14.84 -14.44 15.92
C ASN A 365 -14.26 -13.57 17.05
N ASN A 366 -14.94 -13.50 18.20
CA ASN A 366 -14.46 -12.79 19.39
C ASN A 366 -13.16 -13.40 19.93
N PHE A 367 -13.09 -14.73 20.01
CA PHE A 367 -11.86 -15.42 20.38
C PHE A 367 -10.71 -15.09 19.42
N ILE A 368 -10.95 -15.21 18.11
CA ILE A 368 -9.93 -14.94 17.08
C ILE A 368 -9.43 -13.50 17.17
N MET A 369 -10.32 -12.51 17.28
CA MET A 369 -9.93 -11.10 17.42
C MET A 369 -9.08 -10.84 18.67
N THR A 370 -9.33 -11.56 19.76
CA THR A 370 -8.60 -11.38 21.02
C THR A 370 -7.18 -11.94 20.91
N ILE A 371 -6.99 -13.05 20.21
CA ILE A 371 -5.66 -13.67 20.04
C ILE A 371 -4.82 -13.04 18.91
N THR A 372 -5.42 -12.29 17.98
CA THR A 372 -4.69 -11.57 16.91
C THR A 372 -4.31 -10.13 17.25
N LYS A 373 -4.92 -9.54 18.30
CA LYS A 373 -4.53 -8.22 18.83
C LYS A 373 -3.33 -8.25 19.79
N LYS A 374 -2.91 -9.45 20.22
CA LYS A 374 -1.64 -9.70 20.92
C LYS A 374 -0.60 -10.14 19.90
#